data_AF-A0A4Q4UZR1-F1
#
_entry.id   AF-A0A4Q4UZR1-F1
#
_cell.length_a   1.000
_cell.length_b   1.000
_cell.length_c   1.000
_cell.angle_alpha   90.00
_cell.angle_beta   90.00
_cell.angle_gamma   90.00
#
_symmetry.space_group_name_H-M   'P 1'
#
loop_
_entity.id
_entity.type
_entity.pdbx_description
1 polymer ?
#
loop_
_entity_poly.entity_id
_entity_poly.type
_entity_poly.pdbx_seq_one_letter_code
_entity_poly.pdbx_strand_id
1 'polypeptide(L)'
;MDNGIHNAKGVNVRGRGFLRGAINVQNSTNVEVDGGFASNGGFIIAQSTGVHVRGWKSITSHQWGDGMDIYCSKDVLVEQVFFRTSDDCFAIYQHRDYFYGDSSNITLRDSSLWADVAHPINIGTHGNIVNPETMDRVTLQNLDILDHREPQIDYEGCIALTVGDENLITNVLVDDVRVEDFRWGMLLSMRVVWNSKYNTGAGRGLKNVTVKGLVYNSSGKHTVNPALIQGYAEDRAVEFVDFQGLNINGLHVWDNMAKPSWYQTSDFVPMIVGSFVRNLTFSA
;
A
#
# COMPACT_ATOMS: atom_id res chain seq x y z
N MET A 1 -9.18 13.86 -23.60
CA MET A 1 -8.87 12.75 -24.53
C MET A 1 -8.71 11.53 -23.67
N ASP A 2 -9.62 10.56 -23.79
CA ASP A 2 -9.49 9.24 -23.16
C ASP A 2 -8.30 8.52 -23.78
N ASN A 3 -7.13 8.58 -23.14
CA ASN A 3 -5.98 7.77 -23.51
C ASN A 3 -6.08 6.40 -22.80
N GLY A 4 -7.20 5.70 -23.02
CA GLY A 4 -7.53 4.49 -22.29
C GLY A 4 -7.56 3.23 -23.14
N ILE A 5 -7.12 2.13 -22.55
CA ILE A 5 -7.23 0.75 -23.04
C ILE A 5 -8.48 0.17 -22.38
N HIS A 6 -9.60 0.17 -23.09
CA HIS A 6 -10.88 -0.29 -22.57
C HIS A 6 -11.39 -1.50 -23.36
N ASN A 7 -11.91 -2.51 -22.65
CA ASN A 7 -12.52 -3.71 -23.26
C ASN A 7 -11.61 -4.40 -24.28
N ALA A 8 -10.30 -4.42 -24.00
CA ALA A 8 -9.28 -4.86 -24.94
C ALA A 8 -8.58 -6.14 -24.46
N LYS A 9 -7.97 -6.85 -25.41
CA LYS A 9 -7.20 -8.06 -25.14
C LYS A 9 -5.89 -8.09 -25.90
N GLY A 10 -4.79 -8.42 -25.22
CA GLY A 10 -3.48 -8.60 -25.86
C GLY A 10 -2.84 -7.28 -26.32
N VAL A 11 -3.00 -6.22 -25.54
CA VAL A 11 -2.47 -4.89 -25.86
C VAL A 11 -1.05 -4.74 -25.33
N ASN A 12 -0.17 -4.14 -26.13
CA ASN A 12 1.19 -3.81 -25.73
C ASN A 12 1.46 -2.33 -25.98
N VAL A 13 1.81 -1.58 -24.93
CA VAL A 13 2.27 -0.20 -25.01
C VAL A 13 3.74 -0.18 -24.61
N ARG A 14 4.61 0.35 -25.47
CA ARG A 14 6.05 0.36 -25.22
C ARG A 14 6.68 1.68 -25.61
N GLY A 15 7.74 2.06 -24.91
CA GLY A 15 8.56 3.21 -25.26
C GLY A 15 9.09 3.95 -24.04
N ARG A 16 10.02 4.88 -24.25
CA ARG A 16 10.61 5.71 -23.18
C ARG A 16 10.21 7.18 -23.31
N GLY A 17 9.10 7.43 -24.02
CA GLY A 17 8.59 8.76 -24.29
C GLY A 17 7.84 9.37 -23.11
N PHE A 18 7.61 10.67 -23.19
CA PHE A 18 6.76 11.41 -22.28
C PHE A 18 5.31 11.41 -22.77
N LEU A 19 4.37 11.12 -21.87
CA LEU A 19 2.94 11.23 -22.11
C LEU A 19 2.39 12.45 -21.36
N ARG A 20 1.67 13.32 -22.08
CA ARG A 20 0.98 14.49 -21.52
C ARG A 20 -0.38 14.12 -20.88
N GLY A 21 -0.43 12.95 -20.26
CA GLY A 21 -1.58 12.28 -19.66
C GLY A 21 -1.15 10.91 -19.12
N ALA A 22 -2.08 10.13 -18.57
CA ALA A 22 -1.80 8.78 -18.09
C ALA A 22 -2.48 7.70 -18.93
N ILE A 23 -2.13 6.45 -18.60
CA ILE A 23 -2.71 5.24 -19.17
C ILE A 23 -3.83 4.78 -18.25
N ASN A 24 -4.98 4.47 -18.83
CA ASN A 24 -6.10 3.89 -18.09
C ASN A 24 -6.45 2.54 -18.70
N VAL A 25 -6.20 1.44 -17.98
CA VAL A 25 -6.51 0.07 -18.40
C VAL A 25 -7.78 -0.36 -17.68
N GLN A 26 -8.89 -0.53 -18.42
CA GLN A 26 -10.16 -0.95 -17.82
C GLN A 26 -10.78 -2.13 -18.56
N ASN A 27 -11.42 -3.03 -17.81
CA ASN A 27 -12.18 -4.15 -18.37
C ASN A 27 -11.37 -4.94 -19.42
N SER A 28 -10.06 -5.08 -19.21
CA SER A 28 -9.13 -5.57 -20.22
C SER A 28 -8.37 -6.79 -19.72
N THR A 29 -7.83 -7.57 -20.66
CA THR A 29 -7.11 -8.80 -20.35
C THR A 29 -5.79 -8.87 -21.10
N ASN A 30 -4.71 -9.29 -20.44
CA ASN A 30 -3.37 -9.42 -21.04
C ASN A 30 -2.91 -8.08 -21.65
N VAL A 31 -2.64 -7.10 -20.79
CA VAL A 31 -2.13 -5.79 -21.17
C VAL A 31 -0.71 -5.63 -20.63
N GLU A 32 0.24 -5.30 -21.51
CA GLU A 32 1.63 -4.99 -21.14
C GLU A 32 1.91 -3.51 -21.38
N VAL A 33 2.52 -2.86 -20.39
CA VAL A 33 3.09 -1.52 -20.51
C VAL A 33 4.57 -1.58 -20.14
N ASP A 34 5.46 -1.27 -21.08
CA ASP A 34 6.92 -1.32 -20.89
C ASP A 34 7.57 0.04 -21.17
N GLY A 35 7.96 0.71 -20.10
CA GLY A 35 8.51 2.06 -20.11
C GLY A 35 7.43 3.14 -20.16
N GLY A 36 7.89 4.39 -20.25
CA GLY A 36 7.05 5.57 -20.32
C GLY A 36 7.20 6.44 -19.08
N PHE A 37 6.77 7.69 -19.22
CA PHE A 37 6.80 8.68 -18.15
C PHE A 37 5.62 9.64 -18.31
N ALA A 38 4.93 9.96 -17.22
CA ALA A 38 3.88 10.98 -17.18
C ALA A 38 4.06 11.91 -15.98
N SER A 39 3.62 13.17 -16.15
CA SER A 39 3.66 14.17 -15.07
C SER A 39 2.29 14.59 -14.53
N ASN A 40 1.21 14.02 -15.08
CA ASN A 40 -0.17 14.37 -14.74
C ASN A 40 -0.85 13.31 -13.85
N GLY A 41 -0.10 12.32 -13.35
CA GLY A 41 -0.61 11.25 -12.48
C GLY A 41 -1.69 10.37 -13.12
N GLY A 42 -2.23 9.45 -12.33
CA GLY A 42 -3.46 8.71 -12.66
C GLY A 42 -3.29 7.52 -13.60
N PHE A 43 -2.21 6.74 -13.46
CA PHE A 43 -2.17 5.43 -14.11
C PHE A 43 -3.21 4.54 -13.43
N ILE A 44 -4.25 4.15 -14.14
CA ILE A 44 -5.34 3.34 -13.56
C ILE A 44 -5.34 1.95 -14.18
N ILE A 45 -5.48 0.93 -13.33
CA ILE A 45 -5.81 -0.44 -13.73
C ILE A 45 -7.10 -0.82 -13.02
N ALA A 46 -8.19 -0.99 -13.74
CA ALA A 46 -9.50 -1.27 -13.14
C ALA A 46 -10.19 -2.47 -13.80
N GLN A 47 -10.80 -3.34 -12.98
CA GLN A 47 -11.56 -4.52 -13.44
C GLN A 47 -10.85 -5.31 -14.55
N SER A 48 -9.54 -5.46 -14.44
CA SER A 48 -8.69 -6.04 -15.47
C SER A 48 -7.96 -7.27 -14.94
N THR A 49 -7.51 -8.13 -15.85
CA THR A 49 -6.80 -9.36 -15.49
C THR A 49 -5.56 -9.59 -16.34
N GLY A 50 -4.44 -9.94 -15.72
CA GLY A 50 -3.19 -10.15 -16.45
C GLY A 50 -2.63 -8.84 -16.98
N VAL A 51 -2.36 -7.89 -16.09
CA VAL A 51 -1.75 -6.60 -16.45
C VAL A 51 -0.32 -6.55 -15.95
N HIS A 52 0.63 -6.28 -16.83
CA HIS A 52 2.04 -6.15 -16.49
C HIS A 52 2.53 -4.75 -16.83
N VAL A 53 2.91 -3.99 -15.81
CA VAL A 53 3.53 -2.67 -15.95
C VAL A 53 4.98 -2.77 -15.52
N ARG A 54 5.90 -2.49 -16.44
CA ARG A 54 7.33 -2.46 -16.18
C ARG A 54 7.92 -1.11 -16.54
N GLY A 55 8.78 -0.58 -15.69
CA GLY A 55 9.60 0.56 -16.09
C GLY A 55 8.85 1.88 -16.27
N TRP A 56 7.61 1.99 -15.77
CA TRP A 56 6.85 3.23 -15.80
C TRP A 56 7.37 4.24 -14.77
N LYS A 57 7.23 5.54 -15.05
CA LYS A 57 7.59 6.62 -14.12
C LYS A 57 6.48 7.65 -14.02
N SER A 58 6.25 8.16 -12.81
CA SER A 58 5.33 9.28 -12.57
C SER A 58 5.98 10.32 -11.67
N ILE A 59 5.92 11.60 -12.06
CA ILE A 59 6.29 12.74 -11.21
C ILE A 59 5.15 13.76 -11.24
N THR A 60 4.41 13.90 -10.15
CA THR A 60 3.18 14.72 -10.12
C THR A 60 3.29 15.86 -9.10
N SER A 61 2.49 16.91 -9.27
CA SER A 61 2.51 18.10 -8.40
C SER A 61 1.17 18.83 -8.27
N HIS A 62 0.06 18.11 -8.44
CA HIS A 62 -1.29 18.65 -8.38
C HIS A 62 -2.15 17.84 -7.40
N GLN A 63 -3.32 18.37 -7.03
CA GLN A 63 -4.28 17.66 -6.20
C GLN A 63 -4.66 16.31 -6.85
N TRP A 64 -4.71 15.24 -6.05
CA TRP A 64 -4.96 13.87 -6.52
C TRP A 64 -3.98 13.44 -7.61
N GLY A 65 -2.70 13.74 -7.35
CA GLY A 65 -1.58 13.44 -8.23
C GLY A 65 -1.05 12.03 -8.01
N ASP A 66 -1.91 11.02 -8.01
CA ASP A 66 -1.55 9.64 -7.71
C ASP A 66 -0.60 9.05 -8.77
N GLY A 67 0.22 8.09 -8.37
CA GLY A 67 1.17 7.41 -9.24
C GLY A 67 0.49 6.32 -10.04
N MET A 68 -0.04 5.32 -9.32
CA MET A 68 -0.84 4.25 -9.89
C MET A 68 -1.93 3.78 -8.93
N ASP A 69 -3.14 3.64 -9.46
CA ASP A 69 -4.29 3.09 -8.76
C ASP A 69 -4.75 1.78 -9.40
N ILE A 70 -4.98 0.78 -8.56
CA ILE A 70 -5.54 -0.50 -8.98
C ILE A 70 -6.90 -0.68 -8.32
N TYR A 71 -7.93 -0.97 -9.13
CA TYR A 71 -9.30 -1.22 -8.67
C TYR A 71 -9.76 -2.60 -9.12
N CYS A 72 -10.29 -3.41 -8.20
CA CYS A 72 -11.07 -4.63 -8.51
C CYS A 72 -10.39 -5.55 -9.56
N SER A 73 -9.07 -5.75 -9.48
CA SER A 73 -8.27 -6.36 -10.55
C SER A 73 -7.51 -7.60 -10.09
N LYS A 74 -7.17 -8.46 -11.04
CA LYS A 74 -6.51 -9.76 -10.75
C LYS A 74 -5.25 -9.95 -11.57
N ASP A 75 -4.26 -10.64 -11.01
CA ASP A 75 -3.02 -10.98 -11.71
C ASP A 75 -2.33 -9.72 -12.30
N VAL A 76 -2.01 -8.78 -11.41
CA VAL A 76 -1.34 -7.53 -11.78
C VAL A 76 0.09 -7.54 -11.27
N LEU A 77 1.05 -7.34 -12.17
CA LEU A 77 2.47 -7.20 -11.85
C LEU A 77 2.93 -5.80 -12.21
N VAL A 78 3.46 -5.08 -11.22
CA VAL A 78 4.08 -3.76 -11.38
C VAL A 78 5.53 -3.88 -10.94
N GLU A 79 6.48 -3.54 -11.81
CA GLU A 79 7.90 -3.67 -11.48
C GLU A 79 8.79 -2.58 -12.09
N GLN A 80 9.93 -2.30 -11.46
CA GLN A 80 10.94 -1.36 -11.97
C GLN A 80 10.37 0.06 -12.19
N VAL A 81 9.41 0.47 -11.35
CA VAL A 81 8.78 1.78 -11.44
C VAL A 81 9.43 2.79 -10.50
N PHE A 82 9.25 4.07 -10.83
CA PHE A 82 9.59 5.18 -9.94
C PHE A 82 8.41 6.14 -9.83
N PHE A 83 7.92 6.34 -8.62
CA PHE A 83 6.85 7.28 -8.32
C PHE A 83 7.33 8.37 -7.39
N ARG A 84 7.17 9.62 -7.83
CA ARG A 84 7.24 10.79 -6.98
C ARG A 84 5.92 11.54 -7.09
N THR A 85 5.09 11.47 -6.07
CA THR A 85 3.68 11.86 -6.21
C THR A 85 3.26 12.90 -5.20
N SER A 86 2.24 13.66 -5.58
CA SER A 86 1.56 14.68 -4.76
C SER A 86 0.26 14.16 -4.15
N ASP A 87 0.11 12.83 -4.15
CA ASP A 87 -0.90 12.00 -3.48
C ASP A 87 -0.32 10.57 -3.45
N ASP A 88 -1.13 9.52 -3.35
CA ASP A 88 -0.66 8.13 -3.24
C ASP A 88 0.29 7.71 -4.38
N CYS A 89 1.45 7.16 -4.03
CA CYS A 89 2.41 6.62 -5.01
C CYS A 89 1.85 5.36 -5.67
N PHE A 90 1.39 4.41 -4.85
CA PHE A 90 0.80 3.15 -5.29
C PHE A 90 -0.39 2.81 -4.41
N ALA A 91 -1.58 2.77 -5.01
CA ALA A 91 -2.82 2.52 -4.33
C ALA A 91 -3.54 1.28 -4.86
N ILE A 92 -4.13 0.49 -3.95
CA ILE A 92 -5.04 -0.60 -4.31
C ILE A 92 -6.37 -0.40 -3.58
N TYR A 93 -7.43 -0.24 -4.35
CA TYR A 93 -8.79 -0.05 -3.89
C TYR A 93 -9.66 -1.23 -4.38
N GLN A 94 -10.80 -1.43 -3.72
CA GLN A 94 -11.86 -2.29 -4.26
C GLN A 94 -12.92 -1.40 -4.93
N HIS A 95 -14.19 -1.57 -4.58
CA HIS A 95 -15.26 -0.76 -5.12
C HIS A 95 -15.03 0.72 -4.86
N ARG A 96 -15.02 1.47 -5.97
CA ARG A 96 -15.09 2.91 -5.99
C ARG A 96 -15.84 3.33 -7.24
N ASP A 97 -16.81 4.22 -7.07
CA ASP A 97 -17.67 4.74 -8.12
C ASP A 97 -18.38 3.62 -8.91
N TYR A 98 -17.87 3.26 -10.09
CA TYR A 98 -18.45 2.25 -10.97
C TYR A 98 -17.58 0.99 -11.12
N PHE A 99 -16.45 0.90 -10.41
CA PHE A 99 -15.65 -0.32 -10.35
C PHE A 99 -16.18 -1.26 -9.26
N TYR A 100 -16.25 -2.54 -9.55
CA TYR A 100 -16.74 -3.57 -8.63
C TYR A 100 -15.94 -4.86 -8.77
N GLY A 101 -15.80 -5.57 -7.66
CA GLY A 101 -15.27 -6.93 -7.59
C GLY A 101 -14.06 -7.05 -6.68
N ASP A 102 -13.74 -8.31 -6.37
CA ASP A 102 -12.54 -8.66 -5.61
C ASP A 102 -11.26 -8.32 -6.38
N SER A 103 -10.18 -8.11 -5.62
CA SER A 103 -8.83 -7.96 -6.15
C SER A 103 -7.96 -9.10 -5.65
N SER A 104 -7.12 -9.67 -6.52
CA SER A 104 -6.23 -10.74 -6.07
C SER A 104 -4.96 -10.90 -6.88
N ASN A 105 -3.89 -11.36 -6.24
CA ASN A 105 -2.60 -11.60 -6.89
C ASN A 105 -2.05 -10.31 -7.53
N ILE A 106 -1.80 -9.31 -6.70
CA ILE A 106 -1.23 -8.01 -7.10
C ILE A 106 0.17 -7.91 -6.52
N THR A 107 1.16 -7.61 -7.35
CA THR A 107 2.56 -7.48 -6.95
C THR A 107 3.12 -6.14 -7.37
N LEU A 108 3.72 -5.41 -6.44
CA LEU A 108 4.64 -4.31 -6.70
C LEU A 108 6.05 -4.77 -6.32
N ARG A 109 7.01 -4.69 -7.23
CA ARG A 109 8.40 -5.06 -6.91
C ARG A 109 9.49 -4.22 -7.57
N ASP A 110 10.70 -4.31 -7.06
CA ASP A 110 11.92 -3.73 -7.66
C ASP A 110 11.76 -2.22 -7.95
N SER A 111 11.17 -1.46 -7.03
CA SER A 111 10.67 -0.10 -7.31
C SER A 111 11.01 0.89 -6.20
N SER A 112 10.99 2.18 -6.54
CA SER A 112 11.25 3.25 -5.57
C SER A 112 10.12 4.28 -5.53
N LEU A 113 9.75 4.73 -4.33
CA LEU A 113 8.56 5.54 -4.06
C LEU A 113 8.95 6.77 -3.23
N TRP A 114 8.42 7.94 -3.61
CA TRP A 114 8.60 9.21 -2.91
C TRP A 114 7.25 9.93 -2.83
N ALA A 115 6.64 9.96 -1.65
CA ALA A 115 5.40 10.70 -1.46
C ALA A 115 5.69 12.14 -0.98
N ASP A 116 5.42 13.14 -1.83
CA ASP A 116 5.46 14.56 -1.43
C ASP A 116 4.24 14.94 -0.56
N VAL A 117 3.13 14.20 -0.70
CA VAL A 117 1.88 14.22 0.10
C VAL A 117 1.30 12.78 0.15
N ALA A 118 0.49 12.44 1.16
CA ALA A 118 -0.18 11.14 1.31
C ALA A 118 0.79 9.96 1.43
N HIS A 119 0.49 8.82 0.80
CA HIS A 119 1.15 7.55 1.11
C HIS A 119 2.11 7.10 0.01
N PRO A 120 3.29 6.56 0.35
CA PRO A 120 4.04 5.72 -0.57
C PRO A 120 3.22 4.50 -1.01
N ILE A 121 2.53 3.85 -0.08
CA ILE A 121 1.67 2.69 -0.37
C ILE A 121 0.38 2.79 0.45
N ASN A 122 -0.77 2.74 -0.24
CA ASN A 122 -2.09 2.71 0.39
C ASN A 122 -2.92 1.53 -0.16
N ILE A 123 -3.43 0.68 0.72
CA ILE A 123 -4.19 -0.51 0.34
C ILE A 123 -5.47 -0.56 1.14
N GLY A 124 -6.60 -0.62 0.45
CA GLY A 124 -7.94 -0.63 1.06
C GLY A 124 -8.66 0.67 0.79
N THR A 125 -8.93 1.43 1.84
CA THR A 125 -9.81 2.60 1.91
C THR A 125 -11.23 2.34 1.40
N HIS A 126 -11.42 2.13 0.10
CA HIS A 126 -12.72 2.01 -0.55
C HIS A 126 -13.15 0.58 -0.82
N GLY A 127 -14.45 0.32 -0.67
CA GLY A 127 -15.08 -0.99 -0.83
C GLY A 127 -16.60 -0.89 -0.88
N ASN A 128 -17.27 -2.03 -0.87
CA ASN A 128 -18.72 -2.12 -1.07
C ASN A 128 -19.44 -2.72 0.15
N ILE A 129 -20.14 -1.88 0.93
CA ILE A 129 -20.89 -2.36 2.10
C ILE A 129 -22.10 -3.23 1.74
N VAL A 130 -22.63 -3.13 0.52
CA VAL A 130 -23.82 -3.88 0.07
C VAL A 130 -23.43 -5.27 -0.41
N ASN A 131 -22.34 -5.36 -1.17
CA ASN A 131 -21.75 -6.61 -1.66
C ASN A 131 -20.27 -6.66 -1.25
N PRO A 132 -19.97 -7.05 0.00
CA PRO A 132 -18.62 -6.94 0.56
C PRO A 132 -17.54 -7.68 -0.24
N GLU A 133 -16.42 -7.01 -0.51
CA GLU A 133 -15.33 -7.48 -1.38
C GLU A 133 -14.12 -7.96 -0.58
N THR A 134 -13.27 -8.79 -1.19
CA THR A 134 -12.04 -9.34 -0.60
C THR A 134 -10.84 -8.95 -1.44
N MET A 135 -9.78 -8.46 -0.78
CA MET A 135 -8.44 -8.34 -1.34
C MET A 135 -7.59 -9.50 -0.85
N ASP A 136 -7.06 -10.30 -1.78
CA ASP A 136 -6.32 -11.52 -1.46
C ASP A 136 -4.99 -11.61 -2.22
N ARG A 137 -3.88 -11.92 -1.52
CA ARG A 137 -2.53 -12.07 -2.11
C ARG A 137 -2.02 -10.77 -2.72
N VAL A 138 -1.62 -9.84 -1.86
CA VAL A 138 -0.85 -8.66 -2.26
C VAL A 138 0.61 -8.85 -1.86
N THR A 139 1.53 -8.58 -2.77
CA THR A 139 2.98 -8.67 -2.52
C THR A 139 3.65 -7.33 -2.79
N LEU A 140 4.40 -6.83 -1.81
CA LEU A 140 5.25 -5.65 -1.88
C LEU A 140 6.68 -6.14 -1.68
N GLN A 141 7.51 -6.15 -2.73
CA GLN A 141 8.81 -6.82 -2.67
C GLN A 141 9.98 -5.98 -3.20
N ASN A 142 11.11 -5.95 -2.50
CA ASN A 142 12.30 -5.23 -2.95
C ASN A 142 12.00 -3.76 -3.28
N LEU A 143 11.53 -3.00 -2.29
CA LEU A 143 11.11 -1.61 -2.47
C LEU A 143 11.99 -0.64 -1.68
N ASP A 144 12.24 0.53 -2.26
CA ASP A 144 12.84 1.68 -1.58
C ASP A 144 11.80 2.79 -1.41
N ILE A 145 11.36 3.02 -0.17
CA ILE A 145 10.53 4.17 0.18
C ILE A 145 11.47 5.29 0.60
N LEU A 146 11.62 6.27 -0.29
CA LEU A 146 12.59 7.36 -0.18
C LEU A 146 12.09 8.50 0.70
N ASP A 147 10.78 8.70 0.77
CA ASP A 147 10.18 9.76 1.57
C ASP A 147 8.68 9.51 1.80
N HIS A 148 8.19 10.08 2.89
CA HIS A 148 6.79 10.16 3.26
C HIS A 148 6.53 11.51 3.94
N ARG A 149 5.46 12.17 3.51
CA ARG A 149 5.09 13.49 4.01
C ARG A 149 3.57 13.64 4.03
N GLU A 150 2.92 13.09 5.04
CA GLU A 150 1.48 13.27 5.25
C GLU A 150 1.22 14.07 6.53
N PRO A 151 0.68 15.29 6.43
CA PRO A 151 0.43 16.13 7.61
C PRO A 151 -0.73 15.68 8.50
N GLN A 152 -1.63 14.84 7.98
CA GLN A 152 -2.81 14.39 8.70
C GLN A 152 -2.55 13.03 9.35
N ILE A 153 -2.36 13.01 10.66
CA ILE A 153 -2.01 11.80 11.46
C ILE A 153 -2.87 10.57 11.12
N ASP A 154 -4.18 10.76 10.93
CA ASP A 154 -5.11 9.65 10.63
C ASP A 154 -4.90 9.00 9.25
N TYR A 155 -4.10 9.61 8.39
CA TYR A 155 -3.78 9.19 7.03
C TYR A 155 -2.28 8.96 6.83
N GLU A 156 -1.50 8.87 7.90
CA GLU A 156 -0.08 8.57 7.77
C GLU A 156 0.17 7.07 7.57
N GLY A 157 1.32 6.73 6.98
CA GLY A 157 1.80 5.37 6.78
C GLY A 157 2.65 5.23 5.53
N CYS A 158 3.95 4.92 5.68
CA CYS A 158 4.77 4.50 4.54
C CYS A 158 4.16 3.27 3.85
N ILE A 159 3.68 2.32 4.66
CA ILE A 159 2.84 1.21 4.22
C ILE A 159 1.53 1.29 5.01
N ALA A 160 0.46 1.69 4.33
CA ALA A 160 -0.87 1.80 4.89
C ALA A 160 -1.79 0.69 4.37
N LEU A 161 -2.31 -0.13 5.29
CA LEU A 161 -3.40 -1.09 5.08
C LEU A 161 -4.63 -0.53 5.80
N THR A 162 -5.46 0.20 5.06
CA THR A 162 -6.60 0.97 5.57
C THR A 162 -7.90 0.21 5.28
N VAL A 163 -8.28 -0.76 6.10
CA VAL A 163 -9.44 -1.62 5.79
C VAL A 163 -10.75 -0.92 6.17
N GLY A 164 -11.41 -0.30 5.18
CA GLY A 164 -12.73 0.32 5.28
C GLY A 164 -13.81 -0.39 4.44
N ASP A 165 -15.06 0.09 4.52
CA ASP A 165 -16.18 -0.29 3.64
C ASP A 165 -16.44 -1.79 3.51
N GLU A 166 -16.56 -2.47 4.65
CA GLU A 166 -16.77 -3.90 4.75
C GLU A 166 -15.70 -4.75 4.06
N ASN A 167 -14.60 -4.18 3.55
CA ASN A 167 -13.53 -4.96 2.93
C ASN A 167 -12.91 -5.96 3.90
N LEU A 168 -12.52 -7.12 3.36
CA LEU A 168 -11.54 -8.01 3.99
C LEU A 168 -10.25 -7.92 3.19
N ILE A 169 -9.15 -7.58 3.85
CA ILE A 169 -7.80 -7.71 3.27
C ILE A 169 -7.12 -8.92 3.90
N THR A 170 -6.62 -9.84 3.07
CA THR A 170 -5.98 -11.06 3.54
C THR A 170 -4.77 -11.47 2.71
N ASN A 171 -3.82 -12.16 3.33
CA ASN A 171 -2.62 -12.71 2.68
C ASN A 171 -1.77 -11.60 2.04
N VAL A 172 -1.24 -10.70 2.87
CA VAL A 172 -0.35 -9.61 2.43
C VAL A 172 1.09 -9.98 2.79
N LEU A 173 1.98 -9.89 1.80
CA LEU A 173 3.42 -10.06 2.00
C LEU A 173 4.14 -8.73 1.72
N VAL A 174 4.89 -8.26 2.71
CA VAL A 174 5.89 -7.21 2.57
C VAL A 174 7.25 -7.88 2.72
N ASP A 175 8.11 -7.84 1.71
CA ASP A 175 9.37 -8.58 1.68
C ASP A 175 10.52 -7.70 1.17
N ASP A 176 11.58 -7.55 1.95
CA ASP A 176 12.75 -6.73 1.59
C ASP A 176 12.37 -5.28 1.21
N VAL A 177 11.73 -4.57 2.14
CA VAL A 177 11.38 -3.16 1.97
C VAL A 177 12.30 -2.29 2.82
N ARG A 178 12.85 -1.24 2.23
CA ARG A 178 13.77 -0.30 2.87
C ARG A 178 13.10 1.07 2.89
N VAL A 179 12.94 1.61 4.08
CA VAL A 179 12.38 2.94 4.30
C VAL A 179 13.51 3.85 4.75
N GLU A 180 13.79 4.87 3.94
CA GLU A 180 14.74 5.92 4.28
C GLU A 180 14.15 6.89 5.31
N ASP A 181 14.95 7.89 5.68
CA ASP A 181 14.47 8.98 6.52
C ASP A 181 13.37 9.76 5.81
N PHE A 182 12.23 9.96 6.47
CA PHE A 182 11.07 10.65 5.89
C PHE A 182 10.69 11.89 6.69
N ARG A 183 10.10 12.87 6.01
CA ARG A 183 9.87 14.21 6.56
C ARG A 183 8.75 14.28 7.60
N TRP A 184 7.63 13.60 7.36
CA TRP A 184 6.44 13.66 8.22
C TRP A 184 5.57 12.42 8.00
N GLY A 185 5.48 11.56 9.02
CA GLY A 185 4.46 10.51 9.03
C GLY A 185 4.73 9.38 10.02
N MET A 186 4.23 8.19 9.69
CA MET A 186 4.46 6.94 10.43
C MET A 186 4.97 5.84 9.51
N LEU A 187 5.72 4.88 10.07
CA LEU A 187 6.29 3.79 9.29
C LEU A 187 5.21 2.82 8.78
N LEU A 188 4.27 2.41 9.64
CA LEU A 188 3.23 1.43 9.32
C LEU A 188 1.88 1.89 9.87
N SER A 189 0.84 1.70 9.06
CA SER A 189 -0.55 1.85 9.47
C SER A 189 -1.32 0.62 9.03
N MET A 190 -1.66 -0.27 9.96
CA MET A 190 -2.40 -1.51 9.69
C MET A 190 -3.70 -1.49 10.49
N ARG A 191 -4.76 -0.98 9.87
CA ARG A 191 -5.96 -0.59 10.60
C ARG A 191 -7.22 -1.11 9.93
N VAL A 192 -8.13 -1.64 10.74
CA VAL A 192 -9.55 -1.71 10.37
C VAL A 192 -10.19 -0.41 10.82
N VAL A 193 -10.79 0.31 9.89
CA VAL A 193 -11.24 1.69 10.11
C VAL A 193 -12.69 1.88 9.73
N TRP A 194 -13.35 2.81 10.41
CA TRP A 194 -14.50 3.53 9.88
C TRP A 194 -14.11 4.99 9.73
N ASN A 195 -13.72 5.38 8.51
CA ASN A 195 -13.42 6.77 8.21
C ASN A 195 -14.64 7.44 7.57
N SER A 196 -15.43 8.18 8.36
CA SER A 196 -16.67 8.82 7.88
C SER A 196 -16.49 9.77 6.68
N LYS A 197 -15.27 10.22 6.37
CA LYS A 197 -14.97 11.03 5.18
C LYS A 197 -14.98 10.22 3.88
N TYR A 198 -14.51 8.97 3.95
CA TYR A 198 -14.20 8.15 2.77
C TYR A 198 -14.92 6.80 2.75
N ASN A 199 -15.52 6.43 3.87
CA ASN A 199 -16.21 5.17 4.07
C ASN A 199 -17.68 5.38 4.42
N THR A 200 -18.47 4.47 3.89
CA THR A 200 -19.86 4.20 4.23
C THR A 200 -20.01 3.14 5.34
N GLY A 201 -18.95 2.39 5.65
CA GLY A 201 -18.93 1.43 6.76
C GLY A 201 -17.51 1.08 7.25
N ALA A 202 -17.42 0.38 8.38
CA ALA A 202 -16.15 -0.14 8.87
C ALA A 202 -15.67 -1.32 8.00
N GLY A 203 -14.36 -1.53 7.86
CA GLY A 203 -13.85 -2.79 7.31
C GLY A 203 -14.26 -4.01 8.14
N ARG A 204 -14.22 -5.21 7.53
CA ARG A 204 -14.57 -6.46 8.23
C ARG A 204 -13.36 -7.23 8.76
N GLY A 205 -12.14 -6.86 8.36
CA GLY A 205 -10.93 -7.37 9.00
C GLY A 205 -9.65 -7.28 8.15
N LEU A 206 -8.51 -7.41 8.82
CA LEU A 206 -7.20 -7.59 8.21
C LEU A 206 -6.60 -8.91 8.71
N LYS A 207 -6.24 -9.82 7.81
CA LYS A 207 -5.78 -11.17 8.20
C LYS A 207 -4.52 -11.62 7.47
N ASN A 208 -3.66 -12.34 8.16
CA ASN A 208 -2.47 -12.98 7.56
C ASN A 208 -1.57 -11.99 6.82
N VAL A 209 -0.87 -11.14 7.58
CA VAL A 209 0.12 -10.20 7.08
C VAL A 209 1.50 -10.68 7.51
N THR A 210 2.40 -10.86 6.55
CA THR A 210 3.82 -11.14 6.81
C THR A 210 4.64 -9.95 6.39
N VAL A 211 5.44 -9.41 7.31
CA VAL A 211 6.41 -8.34 7.05
C VAL A 211 7.80 -8.91 7.28
N LYS A 212 8.53 -9.17 6.20
CA LYS A 212 9.81 -9.85 6.20
C LYS A 212 10.91 -8.91 5.71
N GLY A 213 11.96 -8.77 6.50
CA GLY A 213 13.13 -7.95 6.14
C GLY A 213 12.81 -6.47 5.93
N LEU A 214 11.84 -5.92 6.68
CA LEU A 214 11.59 -4.48 6.67
C LEU A 214 12.73 -3.76 7.40
N VAL A 215 13.33 -2.78 6.75
CA VAL A 215 14.39 -1.92 7.31
C VAL A 215 13.91 -0.48 7.35
N TYR A 216 14.04 0.19 8.49
CA TYR A 216 13.79 1.63 8.61
C TYR A 216 15.00 2.34 9.23
N ASN A 217 15.49 3.39 8.56
CA ASN A 217 16.61 4.21 9.02
C ASN A 217 16.20 5.68 9.15
N SER A 218 15.96 6.14 10.38
CA SER A 218 15.76 7.55 10.71
C SER A 218 17.08 8.29 10.85
N SER A 219 17.12 9.53 10.39
CA SER A 219 18.25 10.43 10.67
C SER A 219 18.18 11.07 12.06
N GLY A 220 17.05 10.91 12.77
CA GLY A 220 16.76 11.60 14.03
C GLY A 220 16.42 13.09 13.86
N LYS A 221 16.36 13.62 12.63
CA LYS A 221 16.02 15.03 12.35
C LYS A 221 14.52 15.29 12.33
N HIS A 222 13.73 14.26 12.05
CA HIS A 222 12.28 14.35 11.90
C HIS A 222 11.58 13.63 13.06
N THR A 223 10.44 14.17 13.48
CA THR A 223 9.56 13.47 14.42
C THR A 223 8.75 12.45 13.63
N VAL A 224 8.82 11.20 14.08
CA VAL A 224 8.12 10.07 13.48
C VAL A 224 6.98 9.70 14.40
N ASN A 225 5.76 9.68 13.88
CA ASN A 225 4.61 9.24 14.66
C ASN A 225 4.66 7.72 14.85
N PRO A 226 4.12 7.22 15.98
CA PRO A 226 4.09 5.79 16.23
C PRO A 226 3.36 5.03 15.12
N ALA A 227 3.88 3.85 14.76
CA ALA A 227 3.16 2.92 13.92
C ALA A 227 1.85 2.49 14.60
N LEU A 228 0.81 2.21 13.82
CA LEU A 228 -0.50 1.81 14.34
C LEU A 228 -0.88 0.42 13.82
N ILE A 229 -1.18 -0.50 14.73
CA ILE A 229 -1.87 -1.75 14.40
C ILE A 229 -3.17 -1.78 15.21
N GLN A 230 -4.32 -1.73 14.53
CA GLN A 230 -5.59 -1.49 15.21
C GLN A 230 -6.77 -2.19 14.51
N GLY A 231 -7.41 -3.12 15.20
CA GLY A 231 -8.76 -3.57 14.83
C GLY A 231 -9.83 -2.58 15.27
N TYR A 232 -11.02 -2.66 14.68
CA TYR A 232 -12.13 -1.73 14.93
C TYR A 232 -13.07 -2.22 16.04
N ALA A 233 -13.35 -3.53 16.05
CA ALA A 233 -14.23 -4.21 17.00
C ALA A 233 -13.82 -5.68 17.14
N GLU A 234 -14.44 -6.41 18.05
CA GLU A 234 -14.12 -7.83 18.32
C GLU A 234 -14.26 -8.74 17.09
N ASP A 235 -15.25 -8.46 16.25
CA ASP A 235 -15.55 -9.14 14.98
C ASP A 235 -14.87 -8.48 13.76
N ARG A 236 -14.13 -7.39 13.98
CA ARG A 236 -13.45 -6.56 12.96
C ARG A 236 -12.00 -6.33 13.35
N ALA A 237 -11.32 -7.45 13.59
CA ALA A 237 -9.98 -7.50 14.15
C ALA A 237 -8.87 -7.41 13.09
N VAL A 238 -7.66 -7.12 13.58
CA VAL A 238 -6.41 -7.40 12.86
C VAL A 238 -5.83 -8.69 13.44
N GLU A 239 -5.65 -9.71 12.60
CA GLU A 239 -5.31 -11.06 13.06
C GLU A 239 -4.15 -11.67 12.26
N PHE A 240 -3.22 -12.32 12.95
CA PHE A 240 -2.08 -13.02 12.33
C PHE A 240 -1.17 -12.06 11.55
N VAL A 241 -0.46 -11.21 12.29
CA VAL A 241 0.57 -10.33 11.75
C VAL A 241 1.92 -10.82 12.26
N ASP A 242 2.83 -11.16 11.37
CA ASP A 242 4.16 -11.65 11.71
C ASP A 242 5.23 -10.76 11.10
N PHE A 243 6.07 -10.21 11.96
CA PHE A 243 7.28 -9.48 11.57
C PHE A 243 8.47 -10.43 11.62
N GLN A 244 9.25 -10.53 10.54
CA GLN A 244 10.40 -11.43 10.42
C GLN A 244 11.64 -10.62 10.04
N GLY A 245 12.68 -10.62 10.86
CA GLY A 245 13.93 -9.90 10.55
C GLY A 245 13.76 -8.38 10.48
N LEU A 246 12.89 -7.81 11.33
CA LEU A 246 12.64 -6.37 11.37
C LEU A 246 13.87 -5.62 11.88
N ASN A 247 14.27 -4.57 11.16
CA ASN A 247 15.42 -3.73 11.54
C ASN A 247 15.03 -2.26 11.63
N ILE A 248 15.12 -1.69 12.83
CA ILE A 248 14.83 -0.27 13.10
C ILE A 248 16.12 0.41 13.57
N ASN A 249 16.66 1.33 12.78
CA ASN A 249 17.89 2.07 13.07
C ASN A 249 19.08 1.15 13.44
N GLY A 250 19.22 0.03 12.73
CA GLY A 250 20.27 -0.97 12.98
C GLY A 250 19.94 -1.98 14.09
N LEU A 251 18.88 -1.76 14.87
CA LEU A 251 18.43 -2.71 15.88
C LEU A 251 17.55 -3.79 15.24
N HIS A 252 17.98 -5.05 15.35
CA HIS A 252 17.14 -6.20 15.01
C HIS A 252 16.08 -6.39 16.11
N VAL A 253 14.81 -6.16 15.76
CA VAL A 253 13.67 -6.23 16.68
C VAL A 253 12.95 -7.56 16.56
N TRP A 254 12.91 -8.34 17.64
CA TRP A 254 12.24 -9.64 17.70
C TRP A 254 11.86 -10.03 19.14
N ASP A 255 11.02 -11.05 19.31
CA ASP A 255 10.36 -11.33 20.60
C ASP A 255 11.34 -11.76 21.70
N ASN A 256 12.37 -12.56 21.39
CA ASN A 256 13.35 -13.01 22.39
C ASN A 256 14.65 -12.18 22.41
N MET A 257 14.65 -10.97 21.84
CA MET A 257 15.79 -10.05 21.99
C MET A 257 15.97 -9.63 23.45
N ALA A 258 17.20 -9.25 23.83
CA ALA A 258 17.47 -8.72 25.16
C ALA A 258 16.72 -7.38 25.37
N LYS A 259 15.75 -7.37 26.30
CA LYS A 259 14.98 -6.18 26.69
C LYS A 259 14.45 -6.32 28.13
N PRO A 260 14.09 -5.22 28.82
CA PRO A 260 13.41 -5.28 30.11
C PRO A 260 12.12 -6.11 30.02
N SER A 261 11.81 -6.88 31.06
CA SER A 261 10.67 -7.81 31.06
C SER A 261 9.30 -7.12 30.97
N TRP A 262 9.23 -5.83 31.31
CA TRP A 262 8.01 -5.02 31.22
C TRP A 262 7.87 -4.28 29.89
N TYR A 263 8.83 -4.39 28.97
CA TYR A 263 8.73 -3.82 27.62
C TYR A 263 8.17 -4.84 26.65
N GLN A 264 7.23 -4.38 25.81
CA GLN A 264 6.75 -5.14 24.67
C GLN A 264 7.75 -5.05 23.52
N THR A 265 7.73 -6.01 22.59
CA THR A 265 8.57 -5.95 21.38
C THR A 265 8.23 -4.72 20.52
N SER A 266 6.96 -4.36 20.46
CA SER A 266 6.43 -3.19 19.75
C SER A 266 6.98 -1.85 20.25
N ASP A 267 7.46 -1.78 21.50
CA ASP A 267 8.06 -0.55 22.05
C ASP A 267 9.36 -0.15 21.33
N PHE A 268 10.00 -1.09 20.65
CA PHE A 268 11.22 -0.87 19.86
C PHE A 268 10.93 -0.56 18.38
N VAL A 269 9.65 -0.56 17.99
CA VAL A 269 9.14 -0.21 16.66
C VAL A 269 8.15 0.95 16.82
N PRO A 270 8.46 1.96 17.65
CA PRO A 270 7.49 2.83 18.36
C PRO A 270 6.04 2.64 17.88
N MET A 271 5.35 1.60 18.37
CA MET A 271 4.10 1.10 17.79
C MET A 271 3.01 1.03 18.83
N ILE A 272 1.81 1.52 18.50
CA ILE A 272 0.60 1.33 19.27
C ILE A 272 -0.14 0.11 18.74
N VAL A 273 -0.35 -0.87 19.61
CA VAL A 273 -1.12 -2.09 19.32
C VAL A 273 -2.48 -1.99 20.00
N GLY A 274 -3.55 -1.98 19.21
CA GLY A 274 -4.93 -1.86 19.68
C GLY A 274 -5.48 -3.14 20.33
N SER A 275 -6.56 -3.01 21.11
CA SER A 275 -7.15 -4.12 21.86
C SER A 275 -7.75 -5.24 21.00
N PHE A 276 -8.04 -4.97 19.73
CA PHE A 276 -8.59 -5.95 18.78
C PHE A 276 -7.53 -6.48 17.79
N VAL A 277 -6.27 -6.52 18.24
CA VAL A 277 -5.17 -7.17 17.52
C VAL A 277 -4.90 -8.53 18.15
N ARG A 278 -4.78 -9.57 17.33
CA ARG A 278 -4.56 -10.95 17.80
C ARG A 278 -3.43 -11.61 17.00
N ASN A 279 -2.65 -12.45 17.67
CA ASN A 279 -1.53 -13.19 17.05
C ASN A 279 -0.56 -12.26 16.31
N LEU A 280 -0.12 -11.19 17.00
CA LEU A 280 0.99 -10.35 16.56
C LEU A 280 2.30 -10.98 17.06
N THR A 281 3.21 -11.31 16.16
CA THR A 281 4.48 -11.97 16.47
C THR A 281 5.67 -11.24 15.85
N PHE A 282 6.83 -11.36 16.48
CA PHE A 282 8.09 -10.84 15.97
C PHE A 282 9.17 -11.93 16.01
N SER A 283 9.44 -12.48 14.83
CA SER A 283 10.43 -13.52 14.57
C SER A 283 11.78 -12.92 14.15
N ALA A 284 12.86 -13.66 14.45
CA ALA A 284 14.22 -13.30 14.04
C ALA A 284 14.43 -13.43 12.52
#